data_AF-A0AAW0ZZJ4-F1
#
_entry.id   AF-A0AAW0ZZJ4-F1
#
_cell.length_a   1.000
_cell.length_b   1.000
_cell.length_c   1.000
_cell.angle_alpha   90.00
_cell.angle_beta   90.00
_cell.angle_gamma   90.00
#
_symmetry.space_group_name_H-M   'P 1'
#
loop_
_entity.id
_entity.type
_entity.pdbx_description
1 polymer ?
#
loop_
_entity_poly.entity_id
_entity_poly.type
_entity_poly.pdbx_seq_one_letter_code
_entity_poly.pdbx_strand_id
1 'polypeptide(L)'
;MTPTGGKKRKVSKKNKKAWRKYVDMGDVDKFLDNTRLEERLGSFAARENSDLFVVSTAEPVLSKKQRRELLKSKEPRCFSILKPHTAVPDPISKRNRVRTREERRNSRLQTKEQRRNAQILKKRAIQTSQELQNNNNVKTK
;
A
#
# COMPACT_ATOMS: atom_id res chain seq x y z
N MET A 1 7.70 -47.99 -10.30
CA MET A 1 8.93 -48.76 -9.98
C MET A 1 9.02 -48.89 -8.48
N THR A 2 8.67 -50.05 -7.93
CA THR A 2 8.77 -50.34 -6.49
C THR A 2 10.22 -50.65 -6.13
N PRO A 3 10.80 -50.09 -5.06
CA PRO A 3 12.19 -50.37 -4.72
C PRO A 3 12.31 -51.82 -4.25
N THR A 4 13.04 -52.64 -5.00
CA THR A 4 13.45 -53.98 -4.61
C THR A 4 14.30 -53.87 -3.34
N GLY A 5 13.78 -54.37 -2.22
CA GLY A 5 14.38 -54.28 -0.90
C GLY A 5 15.67 -55.09 -0.78
N GLY A 6 16.80 -54.49 -1.15
CA GLY A 6 18.12 -55.03 -0.85
C GLY A 6 18.38 -55.04 0.66
N LYS A 7 19.09 -56.06 1.16
CA LYS A 7 19.48 -56.17 2.57
C LYS A 7 20.23 -54.90 3.01
N LYS A 8 19.67 -54.20 4.01
CA LYS A 8 20.30 -52.99 4.57
C LYS A 8 21.66 -53.37 5.15
N ARG A 9 22.73 -52.77 4.61
CA ARG A 9 24.09 -52.97 5.13
C ARG A 9 24.15 -52.45 6.57
N LYS A 10 24.56 -53.30 7.51
CA LYS A 10 24.79 -52.92 8.91
C LYS A 10 26.05 -52.06 8.98
N VAL A 11 25.88 -50.74 9.02
CA VAL A 11 26.96 -49.76 9.13
C VAL A 11 26.95 -49.13 10.52
N SER A 12 28.13 -48.89 11.09
CA SER A 12 28.26 -48.24 12.40
C SER A 12 27.79 -46.77 12.32
N LYS A 13 26.92 -46.37 13.25
CA LYS A 13 26.34 -45.01 13.33
C LYS A 13 26.87 -44.19 14.51
N LYS A 14 28.00 -44.60 15.11
CA LYS A 14 28.53 -43.98 16.34
C LYS A 14 28.99 -42.53 16.16
N ASN A 15 29.58 -42.19 15.01
CA ASN A 15 30.14 -40.87 14.75
C ASN A 15 29.14 -40.01 13.95
N LYS A 16 29.11 -38.68 14.22
CA LYS A 16 28.25 -37.71 13.53
C LYS A 16 28.33 -37.79 12.00
N LYS A 17 29.54 -37.98 11.46
CA LYS A 17 29.78 -38.12 10.01
C LYS A 17 29.09 -39.37 9.43
N ALA A 18 29.16 -40.50 10.12
CA ALA A 18 28.49 -41.74 9.69
C ALA A 18 26.97 -41.64 9.86
N TRP A 19 26.50 -41.00 10.94
CA TRP A 19 25.07 -40.78 11.17
C TRP A 19 24.44 -39.96 10.04
N ARG A 20 25.03 -38.81 9.69
CA ARG A 20 24.56 -37.97 8.57
C ARG A 20 24.58 -38.66 7.20
N LYS A 21 25.49 -39.62 6.98
CA LYS A 21 25.63 -40.31 5.68
C LYS A 21 24.65 -41.47 5.51
N TYR A 22 24.31 -42.16 6.60
CA TYR A 22 23.57 -43.43 6.56
C TYR A 22 22.21 -43.38 7.25
N VAL A 23 21.80 -42.21 7.75
CA VAL A 23 20.44 -41.93 8.23
C VAL A 23 19.82 -40.96 7.24
N ASP A 24 18.79 -41.43 6.55
CA ASP A 24 17.98 -40.58 5.68
C ASP A 24 16.90 -39.92 6.53
N MET A 25 16.93 -38.59 6.59
CA MET A 25 15.93 -37.74 7.25
C MET A 25 15.03 -37.06 6.22
N GLY A 26 15.20 -37.33 4.93
CA GLY A 26 14.53 -36.61 3.86
C GLY A 26 13.01 -36.72 3.91
N ASP A 27 12.47 -37.80 4.46
CA ASP A 27 11.02 -37.95 4.69
C ASP A 27 10.52 -36.96 5.76
N VAL A 28 11.23 -36.89 6.89
CA VAL A 28 10.91 -35.97 7.99
C VAL A 28 11.08 -34.52 7.54
N ASP A 29 12.17 -34.21 6.83
CA ASP A 29 12.44 -32.86 6.34
C ASP A 29 11.36 -32.41 5.34
N LYS A 30 10.98 -33.28 4.39
CA LYS A 30 9.89 -33.01 3.44
C LYS A 30 8.56 -32.80 4.15
N PHE A 31 8.24 -33.63 5.13
CA PHE A 31 7.02 -33.48 5.92
C PHE A 31 6.97 -32.13 6.66
N LEU A 32 8.07 -31.74 7.31
CA LEU A 32 8.16 -30.46 8.03
C LEU A 32 8.09 -29.26 7.08
N ASP A 33 8.74 -29.35 5.93
CA ASP A 33 8.73 -28.27 4.93
C ASP A 33 7.35 -28.10 4.29
N ASN A 34 6.66 -29.22 3.99
CA ASN A 34 5.29 -29.18 3.50
C ASN A 34 4.35 -28.58 4.56
N THR A 35 4.46 -29.00 5.82
CA THR A 35 3.63 -28.47 6.92
C THR A 35 3.82 -26.96 7.09
N ARG A 36 5.06 -26.47 7.10
CA ARG A 36 5.36 -25.02 7.18
C ARG A 36 4.87 -24.25 5.96
N LEU A 37 4.90 -24.87 4.77
CA LEU A 37 4.40 -24.26 3.54
C LEU A 37 2.87 -24.11 3.61
N GLU A 38 2.17 -25.13 4.10
CA GLU A 38 0.72 -25.08 4.34
C GLU A 38 0.36 -24.02 5.39
N GLU A 39 1.12 -23.87 6.47
CA GLU A 39 0.90 -22.80 7.44
C GLU A 39 1.08 -21.39 6.83
N ARG A 40 2.08 -21.23 5.94
CA ARG A 40 2.38 -19.95 5.30
C ARG A 40 1.37 -19.56 4.23
N LEU A 41 0.88 -20.52 3.45
CA LEU A 41 -0.01 -20.28 2.31
C LEU A 41 -1.50 -20.51 2.64
N GLY A 42 -1.79 -21.27 3.71
CA GLY A 42 -3.11 -21.77 4.10
C GLY A 42 -3.42 -23.15 3.48
N SER A 43 -4.52 -23.77 3.93
CA SER A 43 -4.99 -25.05 3.37
C SER A 43 -5.52 -24.86 1.95
N PHE A 44 -4.94 -25.59 0.99
CA PHE A 44 -5.39 -25.59 -0.40
C PHE A 44 -6.66 -26.40 -0.62
N ALA A 45 -6.98 -27.35 0.27
CA ALA A 45 -8.16 -28.20 0.16
C ALA A 45 -9.48 -27.42 0.33
N ALA A 46 -9.44 -26.28 1.01
CA ALA A 46 -10.60 -25.42 1.20
C ALA A 46 -10.82 -24.40 0.06
N ARG A 47 -9.89 -24.30 -0.89
CA ARG A 47 -9.97 -23.32 -2.00
C ARG A 47 -10.46 -23.99 -3.26
N GLU A 48 -11.38 -23.33 -3.95
CA GLU A 48 -11.87 -23.77 -5.24
C GLU A 48 -10.78 -23.65 -6.32
N ASN A 49 -10.80 -24.55 -7.31
CA ASN A 49 -9.83 -24.56 -8.41
C ASN A 49 -9.85 -23.24 -9.22
N SER A 50 -10.99 -22.54 -9.26
CA SER A 50 -11.12 -21.23 -9.90
C SER A 50 -10.23 -20.15 -9.27
N ASP A 51 -9.95 -20.27 -7.97
CA ASP A 51 -9.15 -19.30 -7.22
C ASP A 51 -7.66 -19.64 -7.27
N LEU A 52 -7.34 -20.90 -7.52
CA LEU A 52 -5.97 -21.41 -7.61
C LEU A 52 -5.38 -21.25 -9.02
N PHE A 53 -6.23 -21.36 -10.05
CA PHE A 53 -5.80 -21.39 -11.43
C PHE A 53 -6.51 -20.31 -12.24
N VAL A 54 -5.73 -19.39 -12.80
CA VAL A 54 -6.22 -18.44 -13.79
C VAL A 54 -5.85 -18.98 -15.17
N VAL A 55 -6.85 -19.16 -16.03
CA VAL A 55 -6.61 -19.45 -17.44
C VAL A 55 -5.89 -18.24 -18.03
N SER A 56 -4.64 -18.43 -18.46
CA SER A 56 -3.85 -17.39 -19.11
C SER A 56 -4.45 -17.07 -20.48
N THR A 57 -5.47 -16.22 -20.49
CA THR A 57 -5.90 -15.52 -21.68
C THR A 57 -4.82 -14.50 -22.01
N ALA A 58 -4.29 -14.53 -23.23
CA ALA A 58 -3.39 -13.50 -23.71
C ALA A 58 -3.98 -12.12 -23.38
N GLU A 59 -3.14 -11.19 -22.88
CA GLU A 59 -3.63 -9.86 -22.53
C GLU A 59 -4.41 -9.28 -23.72
N PRO A 60 -5.60 -8.69 -23.49
CA PRO A 60 -6.37 -8.11 -24.56
C PRO A 60 -5.49 -7.12 -25.31
N VAL A 61 -5.34 -7.31 -26.62
CA VAL A 61 -4.56 -6.40 -27.46
C VAL A 61 -5.27 -5.06 -27.47
N LEU A 62 -4.88 -4.18 -26.55
CA LEU A 62 -5.48 -2.85 -26.42
C LEU A 62 -5.15 -2.02 -27.65
N SER A 63 -6.14 -1.30 -28.17
CA SER A 63 -5.91 -0.31 -29.21
C SER A 63 -4.94 0.76 -28.72
N LYS A 64 -4.16 1.36 -29.64
CA LYS A 64 -3.23 2.47 -29.34
C LYS A 64 -3.92 3.59 -28.55
N LYS A 65 -5.19 3.87 -28.85
CA LYS A 65 -5.99 4.89 -28.15
C LYS A 65 -6.24 4.52 -26.69
N GLN A 66 -6.70 3.30 -26.43
CA GLN A 66 -6.96 2.78 -25.09
C GLN A 66 -5.69 2.76 -24.24
N ARG A 67 -4.55 2.33 -24.83
CA ARG A 67 -3.25 2.36 -24.14
C ARG A 67 -2.83 3.77 -23.74
N ARG A 68 -3.08 4.77 -24.60
CA ARG A 68 -2.77 6.18 -24.31
C ARG A 68 -3.64 6.74 -23.18
N GLU A 69 -4.90 6.37 -23.12
CA GLU A 69 -5.82 6.76 -22.04
C GLU A 69 -5.39 6.17 -20.69
N LEU A 70 -5.03 4.88 -20.65
CA LEU A 70 -4.49 4.24 -19.44
C LEU A 70 -3.16 4.85 -18.98
N LEU A 71 -2.30 5.24 -19.91
CA LEU A 71 -1.04 5.93 -19.58
C LEU A 71 -1.26 7.33 -19.05
N LYS A 72 -2.38 7.99 -19.40
CA LYS A 72 -2.71 9.33 -18.89
C LYS A 72 -3.14 9.31 -17.43
N SER A 73 -3.83 8.26 -16.99
CA SER A 73 -4.19 8.06 -15.58
C SER A 73 -3.05 7.45 -14.75
N LYS A 74 -2.10 6.77 -15.39
CA LYS A 74 -0.97 6.14 -14.72
C LYS A 74 0.04 7.19 -14.28
N GLU A 75 0.53 7.04 -13.06
CA GLU A 75 1.57 7.90 -12.52
C GLU A 75 2.88 7.79 -13.35
N PRO A 76 3.50 8.91 -13.72
CA PRO A 76 4.78 8.92 -14.44
C PRO A 76 5.88 8.19 -13.69
N ARG A 77 6.76 7.51 -14.44
CA ARG A 77 7.87 6.71 -13.86
C ARG A 77 8.83 7.55 -13.02
N CYS A 78 8.99 8.84 -13.29
CA CYS A 78 9.87 9.72 -12.52
C CYS A 78 9.46 9.84 -11.04
N PHE A 79 8.17 9.66 -10.72
CA PHE A 79 7.70 9.69 -9.34
C PHE A 79 8.00 8.40 -8.56
N SER A 80 8.49 7.33 -9.22
CA SER A 80 8.83 6.08 -8.52
C SER A 80 9.92 6.26 -7.47
N ILE A 81 10.81 7.24 -7.65
CA ILE A 81 11.90 7.56 -6.72
C ILE A 81 11.35 8.15 -5.41
N LEU A 82 10.19 8.81 -5.45
CA LEU A 82 9.54 9.38 -4.27
C LEU A 82 8.76 8.35 -3.46
N LYS A 83 8.50 7.16 -4.03
CA LYS A 83 7.77 6.10 -3.35
C LYS A 83 8.70 5.29 -2.45
N PRO A 84 8.19 4.78 -1.31
CA PRO A 84 8.98 3.90 -0.46
C PRO A 84 9.31 2.60 -1.21
N HIS A 85 10.50 2.05 -0.94
CA HIS A 85 10.96 0.79 -1.52
C HIS A 85 10.18 -0.42 -0.99
N THR A 86 9.54 -0.30 0.19
CA THR A 86 8.77 -1.37 0.83
C THR A 86 7.34 -0.92 1.07
N ALA A 87 6.38 -1.86 1.00
CA ALA A 87 4.98 -1.64 1.36
C ALA A 87 4.73 -1.69 2.89
N VAL A 88 5.80 -1.87 3.68
CA VAL A 88 5.73 -1.93 5.14
C VAL A 88 5.63 -0.50 5.67
N PRO A 89 4.66 -0.19 6.56
CA PRO A 89 4.58 1.12 7.17
C PRO A 89 5.86 1.40 7.97
N ASP A 90 6.37 2.62 7.85
CA ASP A 90 7.57 3.04 8.54
C ASP A 90 7.38 2.94 10.07
N PRO A 91 8.25 2.23 10.81
CA PRO A 91 8.13 2.11 12.26
C PRO A 91 8.18 3.47 12.98
N ILE A 92 8.76 4.51 12.36
CA ILE A 92 8.86 5.85 12.93
C ILE A 92 7.95 6.79 12.15
N SER A 93 6.70 6.93 12.58
CA SER A 93 5.72 7.80 11.92
C SER A 93 5.99 9.30 12.13
N LYS A 94 6.62 9.67 13.25
CA LYS A 94 6.89 11.06 13.61
C LYS A 94 8.31 11.45 13.22
N ARG A 95 8.45 12.22 12.14
CA ARG A 95 9.72 12.86 11.77
C ARG A 95 9.72 14.33 12.21
N ASN A 96 10.86 14.81 12.69
CA ASN A 96 11.07 16.22 12.93
C ASN A 96 11.07 16.96 11.58
N ARG A 97 10.03 17.74 11.32
CA ARG A 97 9.91 18.60 10.14
C ARG A 97 10.08 20.06 10.52
N VAL A 98 10.67 20.85 9.62
CA VAL A 98 10.67 22.31 9.73
C VAL A 98 9.23 22.83 9.62
N ARG A 99 8.80 23.57 10.64
CA ARG A 99 7.46 24.19 10.67
C ARG A 99 7.26 25.10 9.47
N THR A 100 6.08 25.04 8.84
CA THR A 100 5.73 25.96 7.76
C THR A 100 5.72 27.41 8.26
N ARG A 101 5.78 28.38 7.35
CA ARG A 101 5.73 29.80 7.74
C ARG A 101 4.46 30.15 8.52
N GLU A 102 3.36 29.49 8.21
CA GLU A 102 2.06 29.65 8.86
C GLU A 102 2.05 29.07 10.26
N GLU A 103 2.58 27.85 10.43
CA GLU A 103 2.72 27.16 11.73
C GLU A 103 3.68 27.90 12.68
N ARG A 104 4.65 28.65 12.15
CA ARG A 104 5.56 29.48 12.95
C ARG A 104 4.93 30.79 13.44
N ARG A 105 3.78 31.21 12.91
CA ARG A 105 3.13 32.45 13.37
C ARG A 105 2.67 32.30 14.81
N ASN A 106 2.75 33.39 15.56
CA ASN A 106 2.23 33.46 16.91
C ASN A 106 0.70 33.29 16.88
N SER A 107 0.18 32.33 17.65
CA SER A 107 -1.26 32.06 17.77
C SER A 107 -2.07 33.31 18.10
N ARG A 108 -1.56 34.20 18.97
CA ARG A 108 -2.26 35.45 19.33
C ARG A 108 -2.44 36.38 18.14
N LEU A 109 -1.47 36.43 17.23
CA LEU A 109 -1.55 37.25 16.03
C LEU A 109 -2.54 36.65 15.03
N GLN A 110 -2.55 35.32 14.83
CA GLN A 110 -3.55 34.65 13.99
C GLN A 110 -4.98 34.93 14.47
N THR A 111 -5.25 34.81 15.78
CA THR A 111 -6.58 35.10 16.33
C THR A 111 -7.00 36.55 16.12
N LYS A 112 -6.06 37.50 16.28
CA LYS A 112 -6.33 38.93 16.00
C LYS A 112 -6.62 39.17 14.51
N GLU A 113 -5.85 38.57 13.60
CA GLU A 113 -6.06 38.66 12.15
C GLU A 113 -7.41 38.06 11.75
N GLN A 114 -7.78 36.88 12.27
CA GLN A 114 -9.07 36.25 12.01
C GLN A 114 -10.24 37.12 12.48
N ARG A 115 -10.15 37.70 13.69
CA ARG A 115 -11.16 38.64 14.21
C ARG A 115 -11.28 39.89 13.33
N ARG A 116 -10.15 40.46 12.90
CA ARG A 116 -10.12 41.62 12.00
C ARG A 116 -10.75 41.29 10.65
N ASN A 117 -10.39 40.15 10.06
CA ASN A 117 -10.94 39.71 8.78
C ASN A 117 -12.45 39.48 8.87
N ALA A 118 -12.93 38.87 9.95
CA ALA A 118 -14.36 38.68 10.19
C ALA A 118 -15.12 40.02 10.30
N GLN A 119 -14.53 41.03 10.95
CA GLN A 119 -15.12 42.36 11.01
C GLN A 119 -15.15 43.05 9.64
N ILE A 120 -14.09 42.93 8.84
CA ILE A 120 -14.02 43.48 7.48
C ILE A 120 -15.09 42.84 6.59
N LEU A 121 -15.26 41.52 6.66
CA LEU A 121 -16.30 40.78 5.93
C LEU A 121 -17.70 41.27 6.31
N LYS A 122 -17.99 41.45 7.60
CA LYS A 122 -19.27 42.00 8.07
C LYS A 122 -19.53 43.40 7.53
N LYS A 123 -18.52 44.29 7.59
CA LYS A 123 -18.65 45.66 7.06
C LYS A 123 -18.92 45.66 5.56
N ARG A 124 -18.21 44.82 4.79
CA ARG A 124 -18.43 44.69 3.34
C ARG A 124 -19.84 44.19 3.04
N ALA A 125 -20.33 43.17 3.74
CA ALA A 125 -21.67 42.65 3.54
C ALA A 125 -22.75 43.73 3.79
N ILE A 126 -22.58 44.54 4.82
CA ILE A 126 -23.48 45.67 5.11
C ILE A 126 -23.44 46.70 3.96
N GLN A 127 -22.24 47.09 3.50
CA GLN A 127 -22.10 48.02 2.37
C GLN A 127 -22.78 47.48 1.09
N THR A 128 -22.53 46.22 0.75
CA THR A 128 -23.16 45.58 -0.43
C THR A 128 -24.68 45.55 -0.29
N SER A 129 -25.20 45.26 0.90
CA SER A 129 -26.66 45.32 1.14
C SER A 129 -27.23 46.72 0.95
N GLN A 130 -26.52 47.76 1.40
CA GLN A 130 -26.93 49.17 1.23
C GLN A 130 -26.89 49.59 -0.24
N GLU A 131 -25.86 49.21 -1.00
CA GLU A 131 -25.77 49.44 -2.45
C GLU A 131 -26.94 48.80 -3.20
N LEU A 132 -27.31 47.56 -2.87
CA LEU A 132 -28.46 46.89 -3.48
C LEU A 132 -29.78 47.63 -3.22
N GLN A 133 -29.99 48.11 -1.98
CA GLN A 133 -31.18 48.90 -1.64
C GLN A 133 -31.21 50.23 -2.40
N ASN A 134 -30.09 50.93 -2.48
CA ASN A 134 -29.98 52.18 -3.22
C ASN A 134 -30.25 52.01 -4.72
N ASN A 135 -29.70 50.96 -5.34
CA ASN A 135 -29.91 50.66 -6.76
C ASN A 135 -31.38 50.32 -7.08
N ASN A 136 -32.07 49.62 -6.18
CA ASN A 136 -33.51 49.32 -6.34
C ASN A 136 -34.38 50.58 -6.22
N ASN A 137 -33.99 51.51 -5.35
CA ASN A 137 -34.72 52.77 -5.14
C ASN A 137 -34.53 53.77 -6.30
N VAL A 138 -33.39 53.71 -7.01
CA VAL A 138 -33.15 54.49 -8.23
C VAL A 138 -33.94 53.94 -9.43
N LYS A 139 -34.21 52.63 -9.48
CA LYS A 139 -35.00 51.99 -10.56
C LYS A 139 -36.51 52.21 -10.47
N THR A 140 -37.00 52.65 -9.32
CA THR A 140 -38.44 52.79 -9.01
C THR A 140 -38.93 54.25 -9.05
N LYS A 141 -38.03 55.20 -9.32
CA LYS A 141 -38.33 56.59 -9.67
C LYS A 141 -38.11 56.82 -11.15
#